data_AF-A0A8H7XR93-F1
#
_entry.id   AF-A0A8H7XR93-F1
#
_cell.length_a   1.000
_cell.length_b   1.000
_cell.length_c   1.000
_cell.angle_alpha   90.00
_cell.angle_beta   90.00
_cell.angle_gamma   90.00
#
_symmetry.space_group_name_H-M   'P 1'
#
loop_
_entity.id
_entity.type
_entity.pdbx_description
1 polymer ?
#
loop_
_entity_poly.entity_id
_entity_poly.type
_entity_poly.pdbx_seq_one_letter_code
_entity_poly.pdbx_strand_id
1 'polypeptide(L)'
;MKAFPDAPLLGLSFSLGANVLTRYVAEEGDRCLLRSACVLACPWDMKFNGDRLNAAILGRHLWSKGMGRNMQALIKQHKDILLSNPDSPTYKVTRRVLSMRNPALNELDNVFTAVIGGTSPPFPFEDAASYYTWASSHKCLDKIRIPFLTINASDDPVVKQVPEECSNGLVVLGLTQGGGHLGWFQSDDSFDVRWTTKPLLEWLRMSGDYLLGDHERMKSSLYVADDGFLRDAKNPRLGCKVLEVKENSLIDGNAGQQQVFRGQFL
;
A
#
# COMPACT_ATOMS: atom_id res chain seq x y z
N MET A 1 -7.21 16.83 6.89
CA MET A 1 -8.42 16.78 6.04
C MET A 1 -9.15 18.12 6.09
N LYS A 2 -8.62 19.18 5.45
CA LYS A 2 -9.26 20.53 5.48
C LYS A 2 -10.38 20.72 4.46
N ALA A 3 -10.40 19.92 3.38
CA ALA A 3 -11.39 20.05 2.31
C ALA A 3 -12.68 19.26 2.58
N PHE A 4 -12.58 18.09 3.24
CA PHE A 4 -13.69 17.18 3.51
C PHE A 4 -13.48 16.48 4.86
N PRO A 5 -13.72 17.16 5.98
CA PRO A 5 -13.45 16.61 7.31
C PRO A 5 -14.33 15.40 7.64
N ASP A 6 -15.54 15.35 7.08
CA ASP A 6 -16.55 14.34 7.42
C ASP A 6 -16.74 13.26 6.34
N ALA A 7 -15.95 13.31 5.26
CA ALA A 7 -16.10 12.33 4.19
C ALA A 7 -15.68 10.93 4.68
N PRO A 8 -16.51 9.90 4.50
CA PRO A 8 -16.14 8.54 4.84
C PRO A 8 -14.93 8.10 4.00
N LEU A 9 -13.96 7.45 4.65
CA LEU A 9 -12.72 7.03 4.01
C LEU A 9 -12.74 5.51 3.80
N LEU A 10 -12.33 5.08 2.61
CA LEU A 10 -12.14 3.67 2.27
C LEU A 10 -10.67 3.42 1.93
N GLY A 11 -10.12 2.33 2.43
CA GLY A 11 -8.73 1.94 2.19
C GLY A 11 -8.59 0.95 1.04
N LEU A 12 -7.58 1.15 0.19
CA LEU A 12 -7.14 0.16 -0.79
C LEU A 12 -5.61 0.12 -0.78
N SER A 13 -5.04 -1.07 -0.69
CA SER A 13 -3.59 -1.23 -0.70
C SER A 13 -3.14 -2.58 -1.25
N PHE A 14 -1.87 -2.65 -1.62
CA PHE A 14 -1.28 -3.77 -2.34
C PHE A 14 0.07 -4.15 -1.74
N SER A 15 0.44 -5.43 -1.77
CA SER A 15 1.77 -5.93 -1.39
C SER A 15 2.21 -5.43 -0.01
N LEU A 16 3.39 -4.81 0.14
CA LEU A 16 3.84 -4.28 1.43
C LEU A 16 2.86 -3.26 2.04
N GLY A 17 2.21 -2.44 1.20
CA GLY A 17 1.18 -1.50 1.63
C GLY A 17 -0.05 -2.20 2.21
N ALA A 18 -0.39 -3.39 1.70
CA ALA A 18 -1.45 -4.23 2.26
C ALA A 18 -1.11 -4.67 3.70
N ASN A 19 0.14 -5.06 3.95
CA ASN A 19 0.57 -5.41 5.30
C ASN A 19 0.53 -4.19 6.25
N VAL A 20 1.00 -3.03 5.80
CA VAL A 20 0.95 -1.77 6.58
C VAL A 20 -0.50 -1.38 6.89
N LEU A 21 -1.39 -1.39 5.89
CA LEU A 21 -2.79 -1.03 6.08
C LEU A 21 -3.49 -1.99 7.05
N THR A 22 -3.24 -3.29 6.91
CA THR A 22 -3.80 -4.32 7.81
C THR A 22 -3.42 -4.05 9.26
N ARG A 23 -2.14 -3.74 9.52
CA ARG A 23 -1.68 -3.39 10.87
C ARG A 23 -2.35 -2.12 11.37
N TYR A 24 -2.38 -1.07 10.55
CA TYR A 24 -3.00 0.20 10.92
C TYR A 24 -4.47 0.00 11.33
N VAL A 25 -5.29 -0.69 10.53
CA VAL A 25 -6.71 -0.90 10.85
C VAL A 25 -6.90 -1.76 12.11
N ALA A 26 -5.99 -2.69 12.36
CA ALA A 26 -6.01 -3.54 13.55
C ALA A 26 -5.52 -2.83 14.83
N GLU A 27 -4.52 -1.95 14.71
CA GLU A 27 -3.98 -1.15 15.82
C GLU A 27 -4.94 -0.02 16.21
N GLU A 28 -5.58 0.61 15.24
CA GLU A 28 -6.60 1.63 15.50
C GLU A 28 -7.91 1.00 16.03
N GLY A 29 -8.26 -0.20 15.58
CA GLY A 29 -9.47 -0.90 16.02
C GLY A 29 -10.70 -0.01 15.87
N ASP A 30 -11.43 0.20 16.96
CA ASP A 30 -12.65 1.02 16.99
C ASP A 30 -12.40 2.52 16.68
N ARG A 31 -11.15 2.98 16.80
CA ARG A 31 -10.75 4.36 16.48
C ARG A 31 -10.34 4.54 15.01
N CYS A 32 -10.40 3.48 14.20
CA CYS A 32 -9.98 3.54 12.81
C CYS A 32 -10.81 4.58 12.04
N LEU A 33 -10.12 5.49 11.34
CA LEU A 33 -10.75 6.52 10.52
C LEU A 33 -11.34 5.96 9.22
N LEU A 34 -10.82 4.82 8.77
CA LEU A 34 -11.36 4.11 7.62
C LEU A 34 -12.66 3.42 8.02
N ARG A 35 -13.63 3.40 7.10
CA ARG A 35 -14.91 2.74 7.28
C ARG A 35 -14.99 1.36 6.63
N SER A 36 -14.07 1.08 5.71
CA SER A 36 -13.89 -0.21 5.05
C SER A 36 -12.51 -0.23 4.41
N ALA A 37 -11.94 -1.42 4.22
CA ALA A 37 -10.65 -1.57 3.53
C ALA A 37 -10.58 -2.83 2.66
N CYS A 38 -9.83 -2.72 1.58
CA CYS A 38 -9.43 -3.82 0.71
C CYS A 38 -7.90 -3.93 0.66
N VAL A 39 -7.38 -5.14 0.79
CA VAL A 39 -5.94 -5.40 0.67
C VAL A 39 -5.63 -6.56 -0.28
N LEU A 40 -4.65 -6.37 -1.17
CA LEU A 40 -4.27 -7.36 -2.17
C LEU A 40 -2.83 -7.82 -1.99
N ALA A 41 -2.61 -9.11 -2.17
CA ALA A 41 -1.28 -9.72 -2.14
C ALA A 41 -0.51 -9.43 -0.84
N CYS A 42 -1.22 -9.41 0.29
CA CYS A 42 -0.63 -9.06 1.57
C CYS A 42 0.47 -10.08 1.95
N PRO A 43 1.72 -9.67 2.20
CA PRO A 43 2.76 -10.52 2.76
C PRO A 43 2.57 -10.68 4.27
N TRP A 44 1.60 -11.52 4.65
CA TRP A 44 1.09 -11.63 6.02
C TRP A 44 2.12 -11.97 7.10
N ASP A 45 3.02 -12.91 6.81
CA ASP A 45 4.16 -13.26 7.67
C ASP A 45 5.44 -12.71 7.05
N MET A 46 5.80 -11.49 7.47
CA MET A 46 6.99 -10.81 6.98
C MET A 46 8.26 -11.57 7.34
N LYS A 47 8.28 -12.26 8.49
CA LYS A 47 9.44 -13.04 8.92
C LYS A 47 9.61 -14.27 8.03
N PHE A 48 8.56 -15.07 7.89
CA PHE A 48 8.59 -16.28 7.06
C PHE A 48 8.89 -15.96 5.59
N ASN A 49 8.24 -14.93 5.03
CA ASN A 49 8.48 -14.50 3.66
C ASN A 49 9.92 -13.96 3.49
N GLY A 50 10.42 -13.20 4.45
CA GLY A 50 11.81 -12.71 4.47
C GLY A 50 12.84 -13.84 4.53
N ASP A 51 12.66 -14.81 5.41
CA ASP A 51 13.54 -15.97 5.56
C ASP A 51 13.58 -16.80 4.26
N ARG A 52 12.42 -17.06 3.64
CA ARG A 52 12.33 -17.81 2.38
C ARG A 52 12.90 -17.06 1.18
N LEU A 53 12.68 -15.75 1.11
CA LEU A 53 13.27 -14.91 0.07
C LEU A 53 14.81 -14.99 0.13
N ASN A 54 15.38 -15.01 1.34
CA ASN A 54 16.81 -15.11 1.56
C ASN A 54 17.36 -16.54 1.35
N ALA A 55 16.54 -17.58 1.58
CA ALA A 55 16.93 -18.98 1.42
C ALA A 55 16.96 -19.44 -0.04
N ALA A 56 16.07 -18.92 -0.91
CA ALA A 56 16.07 -19.27 -2.33
C ALA A 56 17.23 -18.56 -3.05
N ILE A 57 18.10 -19.29 -3.76
CA ILE A 57 19.25 -18.71 -4.50
C ILE A 57 18.79 -17.61 -5.48
N LEU A 58 17.69 -17.82 -6.19
CA LEU A 58 17.08 -16.82 -7.07
C LEU A 58 16.49 -15.62 -6.29
N GLY A 59 15.90 -15.87 -5.12
CA GLY A 59 15.36 -14.83 -4.23
C GLY A 59 16.44 -13.96 -3.62
N ARG A 60 17.53 -14.56 -3.14
CA ARG A 60 18.69 -13.88 -2.55
C ARG A 60 19.42 -13.01 -3.57
N HIS A 61 19.67 -13.51 -4.78
CA HIS A 61 20.55 -12.86 -5.74
C HIS A 61 19.85 -11.88 -6.69
N LEU A 62 18.58 -12.11 -7.06
CA LEU A 62 17.86 -11.23 -7.99
C LEU A 62 16.88 -10.30 -7.26
N TRP A 63 16.04 -10.87 -6.40
CA TRP A 63 14.93 -10.14 -5.79
C TRP A 63 15.39 -9.30 -4.60
N SER A 64 16.08 -9.91 -3.63
CA SER A 64 16.57 -9.21 -2.43
C SER A 64 17.60 -8.14 -2.78
N LYS A 65 18.56 -8.43 -3.69
CA LYS A 65 19.51 -7.42 -4.19
C LYS A 65 18.87 -6.38 -5.11
N GLY A 66 17.85 -6.76 -5.88
CA GLY A 66 17.08 -5.80 -6.68
C GLY A 66 16.37 -4.78 -5.80
N MET A 67 15.61 -5.26 -4.81
CA MET A 67 14.90 -4.42 -3.86
C MET A 67 15.84 -3.58 -2.99
N GLY A 68 16.93 -4.16 -2.49
CA GLY A 68 17.93 -3.41 -1.72
C GLY A 68 18.59 -2.30 -2.54
N ARG A 69 18.89 -2.53 -3.83
CA ARG A 69 19.38 -1.49 -4.74
C ARG A 69 18.35 -0.39 -4.99
N ASN A 70 17.09 -0.76 -5.23
CA ASN A 70 16.02 0.21 -5.45
C ASN A 70 15.81 1.09 -4.21
N MET A 71 15.79 0.48 -3.03
CA MET A 71 15.67 1.23 -1.78
C MET A 71 16.88 2.12 -1.53
N GLN A 72 18.10 1.63 -1.79
CA GLN A 72 19.31 2.46 -1.72
C GLN A 72 19.25 3.63 -2.74
N ALA A 73 18.70 3.42 -3.93
CA ALA A 73 18.53 4.47 -4.93
C ALA A 73 17.53 5.54 -4.47
N LEU A 74 16.41 5.15 -3.86
CA LEU A 74 15.46 6.08 -3.25
C LEU A 74 16.11 6.89 -2.12
N ILE A 75 16.89 6.24 -1.25
CA ILE A 75 17.64 6.94 -0.19
C ILE A 75 18.66 7.93 -0.78
N LYS A 76 19.36 7.55 -1.86
CA LYS A 76 20.27 8.45 -2.58
C LYS A 76 19.55 9.66 -3.17
N GLN A 77 18.36 9.46 -3.73
CA GLN A 77 17.53 10.52 -4.30
C GLN A 77 17.08 11.53 -3.24
N HIS A 78 16.82 11.09 -2.01
CA HIS A 78 16.34 11.94 -0.91
C HIS A 78 17.43 12.30 0.12
N LYS A 79 18.70 12.09 -0.21
CA LYS A 79 19.83 12.22 0.72
C LYS A 79 19.91 13.59 1.41
N ASP A 80 19.57 14.68 0.71
CA ASP A 80 19.79 16.04 1.25
C ASP A 80 18.87 16.31 2.44
N ILE A 81 17.63 15.80 2.38
CA ILE A 81 16.68 15.86 3.50
C ILE A 81 17.11 14.89 4.61
N LEU A 82 17.46 13.66 4.25
CA LEU A 82 17.86 12.62 5.22
C LEU A 82 19.18 12.95 5.95
N LEU A 83 20.03 13.80 5.36
CA LEU A 83 21.31 14.25 5.92
C LEU A 83 21.24 15.67 6.52
N SER A 84 20.05 16.28 6.61
CA SER A 84 19.89 17.67 7.04
C SER A 84 20.24 17.93 8.51
N ASN A 85 20.16 16.91 9.38
CA ASN A 85 20.45 17.03 10.81
C ASN A 85 21.56 16.05 11.24
N PRO A 86 22.83 16.50 11.41
CA PRO A 86 23.97 15.65 11.75
C PRO A 86 23.83 14.83 13.02
N ASP A 87 23.05 15.30 14.00
CA ASP A 87 22.89 14.64 15.30
C ASP A 87 21.78 13.58 15.29
N SER A 88 20.96 13.54 14.22
CA SER A 88 19.85 12.61 14.09
C SER A 88 20.32 11.16 13.85
N PRO A 89 19.63 10.16 14.44
CA PRO A 89 19.79 8.76 14.03
C PRO A 89 19.65 8.56 12.52
N THR A 90 18.73 9.30 11.88
CA THR A 90 18.51 9.30 10.41
C THR A 90 19.77 9.63 9.65
N TYR A 91 20.56 10.62 10.10
CA TYR A 91 21.81 10.99 9.46
C TYR A 91 22.82 9.84 9.51
N LYS A 92 22.99 9.22 10.68
CA LYS A 92 23.94 8.12 10.89
C LYS A 92 23.62 6.91 10.00
N VAL A 93 22.36 6.47 10.01
CA VAL A 93 21.94 5.30 9.21
C VAL A 93 21.95 5.60 7.72
N THR A 94 21.58 6.82 7.30
CA THR A 94 21.65 7.23 5.89
C THR A 94 23.08 7.19 5.38
N ARG A 95 24.05 7.75 6.12
CA ARG A 95 25.47 7.66 5.75
C ARG A 95 25.94 6.20 5.64
N ARG A 96 25.50 5.34 6.56
CA ARG A 96 25.84 3.91 6.52
C ARG A 96 25.30 3.26 5.26
N VAL A 97 24.02 3.46 4.92
CA VAL A 97 23.42 2.91 3.69
C VAL A 97 24.12 3.42 2.43
N LEU A 98 24.47 4.70 2.37
CA LEU A 98 25.18 5.27 1.22
C LEU A 98 26.57 4.66 1.02
N SER A 99 27.20 4.15 2.08
CA SER A 99 28.50 3.46 2.03
C SER A 99 28.43 1.99 1.61
N MET A 100 27.24 1.37 1.59
CA MET A 100 27.08 -0.06 1.28
C MET A 100 27.20 -0.32 -0.22
N ARG A 101 27.88 -1.41 -0.59
CA ARG A 101 28.02 -1.85 -1.99
C ARG A 101 26.97 -2.91 -2.31
N ASN A 102 25.95 -2.55 -3.09
CA ASN A 102 24.87 -3.44 -3.53
C ASN A 102 24.21 -4.24 -2.38
N PRO A 103 23.67 -3.55 -1.37
CA PRO A 103 23.07 -4.22 -0.22
C PRO A 103 21.87 -5.08 -0.65
N ALA A 104 21.75 -6.26 -0.05
CA ALA A 104 20.50 -7.02 -0.05
C ALA A 104 19.44 -6.31 0.82
N LEU A 105 18.17 -6.60 0.59
CA LEU A 105 17.07 -5.94 1.29
C LEU A 105 17.18 -6.09 2.81
N ASN A 106 17.50 -7.30 3.30
CA ASN A 106 17.65 -7.56 4.73
C ASN A 106 18.81 -6.76 5.35
N GLU A 107 19.93 -6.58 4.64
CA GLU A 107 21.07 -5.79 5.12
C GLU A 107 20.70 -4.31 5.22
N LEU A 108 19.95 -3.81 4.23
CA LEU A 108 19.45 -2.45 4.23
C LEU A 108 18.43 -2.25 5.36
N ASP A 109 17.48 -3.18 5.51
CA ASP A 109 16.47 -3.11 6.56
C ASP A 109 17.10 -3.17 7.95
N ASN A 110 18.16 -3.95 8.14
CA ASN A 110 18.87 -4.03 9.41
C ASN A 110 19.54 -2.71 9.80
N VAL A 111 19.99 -1.92 8.82
CA VAL A 111 20.69 -0.65 9.04
C VAL A 111 19.73 0.52 9.08
N PHE A 112 18.68 0.51 8.25
CA PHE A 112 17.85 1.66 7.96
C PHE A 112 16.43 1.46 8.48
N THR A 113 15.70 0.50 7.90
CA THR A 113 14.27 0.32 8.18
C THR A 113 14.02 -0.03 9.64
N ALA A 114 14.77 -0.96 10.23
CA ALA A 114 14.66 -1.34 11.64
C ALA A 114 14.91 -0.18 12.61
N VAL A 115 15.72 0.81 12.21
CA VAL A 115 16.10 1.94 13.06
C VAL A 115 15.15 3.12 12.91
N ILE A 116 14.79 3.48 11.67
CA ILE A 116 14.06 4.72 11.36
C ILE A 116 12.81 4.50 10.50
N GLY A 117 12.34 3.26 10.35
CA GLY A 117 11.12 2.93 9.60
C GLY A 117 9.83 3.43 10.27
N GLY A 118 9.89 3.80 11.55
CA GLY A 118 8.81 4.44 12.29
C GLY A 118 9.36 5.41 13.34
N THR A 119 8.51 6.33 13.80
CA THR A 119 8.88 7.39 14.76
C THR A 119 8.42 7.11 16.19
N SER A 120 7.69 6.01 16.40
CA SER A 120 7.08 5.65 17.68
C SER A 120 7.56 4.27 18.13
N PRO A 121 7.49 3.96 19.44
CA PRO A 121 7.75 2.61 19.92
C PRO A 121 6.94 1.57 19.13
N PRO A 122 7.52 0.41 18.82
CA PRO A 122 8.79 -0.11 19.37
C PRO A 122 10.06 0.23 18.57
N PHE A 123 10.04 1.20 17.64
CA PHE A 123 11.28 1.66 16.98
C PHE A 123 12.20 2.39 17.97
N PRO A 124 13.54 2.27 17.84
CA PRO A 124 14.25 1.39 16.91
C PRO A 124 14.24 -0.09 17.35
N PHE A 125 14.25 -1.00 16.38
CA PHE A 125 14.46 -2.43 16.62
C PHE A 125 15.96 -2.78 16.66
N GLU A 126 16.28 -3.88 17.33
CA GLU A 126 17.64 -4.43 17.40
C GLU A 126 18.14 -4.87 16.02
N ASP A 127 17.28 -5.52 15.24
CA ASP A 127 17.62 -6.06 13.93
C ASP A 127 16.39 -6.15 12.99
N ALA A 128 16.66 -6.49 11.73
CA ALA A 128 15.62 -6.69 10.71
C ALA A 128 14.65 -7.83 11.07
N ALA A 129 15.13 -8.88 11.77
CA ALA A 129 14.31 -10.03 12.13
C ALA A 129 13.25 -9.66 13.19
N SER A 130 13.63 -8.85 14.18
CA SER A 130 12.74 -8.27 15.18
C SER A 130 11.72 -7.36 14.53
N TYR A 131 12.16 -6.51 13.60
CA TYR A 131 11.27 -5.68 12.80
C TYR A 131 10.26 -6.53 11.99
N TYR A 132 10.69 -7.55 11.25
CA TYR A 132 9.78 -8.39 10.46
C TYR A 132 8.81 -9.21 11.34
N THR A 133 9.27 -9.68 12.50
CA THR A 133 8.41 -10.36 13.47
C THR A 133 7.32 -9.40 13.95
N TRP A 134 7.70 -8.19 14.35
CA TRP A 134 6.74 -7.17 14.75
C TRP A 134 5.82 -6.80 13.59
N ALA A 135 6.36 -6.56 12.40
CA ALA A 135 5.63 -6.08 11.22
C ALA A 135 4.70 -7.11 10.59
N SER A 136 4.73 -8.37 11.01
CA SER A 136 3.81 -9.40 10.50
C SER A 136 2.36 -9.08 10.88
N SER A 137 1.44 -9.19 9.92
CA SER A 137 0.02 -8.80 10.10
C SER A 137 -0.93 -9.98 10.31
N HIS A 138 -0.51 -11.22 10.06
CA HIS A 138 -1.37 -12.42 10.24
C HIS A 138 -1.96 -12.55 11.66
N LYS A 139 -1.26 -12.06 12.69
CA LYS A 139 -1.71 -12.12 14.10
C LYS A 139 -2.64 -10.96 14.51
N CYS A 140 -2.94 -10.06 13.59
CA CYS A 140 -3.67 -8.82 13.88
C CYS A 140 -5.12 -8.87 13.41
N LEU A 141 -5.52 -9.88 12.63
CA LEU A 141 -6.84 -9.97 12.00
C LEU A 141 -8.00 -9.92 13.00
N ASP A 142 -7.88 -10.56 14.16
CA ASP A 142 -8.93 -10.55 15.20
C ASP A 142 -9.13 -9.16 15.84
N LYS A 143 -8.22 -8.21 15.62
CA LYS A 143 -8.30 -6.84 16.13
C LYS A 143 -8.94 -5.85 15.15
N ILE A 144 -9.20 -6.27 13.92
CA ILE A 144 -9.87 -5.42 12.92
C ILE A 144 -11.31 -5.15 13.37
N ARG A 145 -11.77 -3.89 13.26
CA ARG A 145 -13.11 -3.45 13.70
C ARG A 145 -13.94 -2.81 12.60
N ILE A 146 -13.49 -2.96 11.35
CA ILE A 146 -14.18 -2.45 10.16
C ILE A 146 -14.33 -3.58 9.13
N PRO A 147 -15.31 -3.51 8.22
CA PRO A 147 -15.37 -4.41 7.07
C PRO A 147 -14.03 -4.43 6.33
N PHE A 148 -13.49 -5.62 6.11
CA PHE A 148 -12.14 -5.79 5.58
C PHE A 148 -12.10 -6.96 4.58
N LEU A 149 -11.85 -6.64 3.32
CA LEU A 149 -11.64 -7.63 2.26
C LEU A 149 -10.14 -7.83 2.04
N THR A 150 -9.72 -9.08 1.95
CA THR A 150 -8.39 -9.41 1.46
C THR A 150 -8.44 -10.42 0.32
N ILE A 151 -7.54 -10.25 -0.65
CA ILE A 151 -7.35 -11.17 -1.77
C ILE A 151 -5.87 -11.51 -1.91
N ASN A 152 -5.53 -12.79 -1.78
CA ASN A 152 -4.23 -13.37 -2.10
C ASN A 152 -4.38 -14.45 -3.17
N ALA A 153 -3.29 -14.81 -3.83
CA ALA A 153 -3.25 -15.90 -4.80
C ALA A 153 -2.39 -17.05 -4.30
N SER A 154 -2.81 -18.29 -4.55
CA SER A 154 -2.09 -19.49 -4.10
C SER A 154 -0.80 -19.75 -4.88
N ASP A 155 -0.72 -19.23 -6.11
CA ASP A 155 0.46 -19.29 -6.98
C ASP A 155 1.42 -18.10 -6.79
N ASP A 156 1.21 -17.26 -5.77
CA ASP A 156 2.04 -16.08 -5.52
C ASP A 156 3.52 -16.47 -5.29
N PRO A 157 4.47 -15.96 -6.09
CA PRO A 157 5.90 -16.28 -5.94
C PRO A 157 6.53 -15.64 -4.69
N VAL A 158 5.93 -14.59 -4.13
CA VAL A 158 6.41 -13.79 -3.00
C VAL A 158 5.73 -14.19 -1.69
N VAL A 159 4.40 -14.33 -1.69
CA VAL A 159 3.62 -14.67 -0.49
C VAL A 159 3.45 -16.17 -0.41
N LYS A 160 4.04 -16.80 0.62
CA LYS A 160 4.00 -18.26 0.79
C LYS A 160 3.08 -18.76 1.89
N GLN A 161 2.61 -17.85 2.74
CA GLN A 161 1.69 -18.17 3.82
C GLN A 161 0.62 -17.10 3.88
N VAL A 162 -0.62 -17.55 3.91
CA VAL A 162 -1.82 -16.72 4.05
C VAL A 162 -2.62 -17.24 5.25
N PRO A 163 -3.31 -16.37 6.00
CA PRO A 163 -4.28 -16.79 7.00
C PRO A 163 -5.37 -17.64 6.37
N GLU A 164 -5.62 -18.82 6.95
CA GLU A 164 -6.68 -19.74 6.49
C GLU A 164 -8.02 -19.42 7.14
N GLU A 165 -7.99 -18.92 8.37
CA GLU A 165 -9.17 -18.61 9.15
C GLU A 165 -9.01 -17.29 9.91
N CYS A 166 -10.15 -16.68 10.21
CA CYS A 166 -10.26 -15.53 11.08
C CYS A 166 -11.61 -15.62 11.79
N SER A 167 -11.61 -15.56 13.12
CA SER A 167 -12.84 -15.60 13.91
C SER A 167 -13.67 -14.32 13.83
N ASN A 168 -13.08 -13.29 13.22
CA ASN A 168 -13.65 -11.97 13.08
C ASN A 168 -14.63 -11.91 11.90
N GLY A 169 -15.92 -11.81 12.20
CA GLY A 169 -17.00 -11.70 11.19
C GLY A 169 -16.95 -10.46 10.29
N LEU A 170 -16.00 -9.54 10.51
CA LEU A 170 -15.77 -8.37 9.66
C LEU A 170 -14.71 -8.61 8.58
N VAL A 171 -13.99 -9.72 8.63
CA VAL A 171 -12.88 -10.02 7.72
C VAL A 171 -13.30 -11.08 6.71
N VAL A 172 -13.17 -10.76 5.43
CA VAL A 172 -13.38 -11.69 4.33
C VAL A 172 -12.03 -12.07 3.73
N LEU A 173 -11.64 -13.33 3.90
CA LEU A 173 -10.40 -13.89 3.35
C LEU A 173 -10.65 -14.49 1.96
N GLY A 174 -10.15 -13.83 0.92
CA GLY A 174 -10.16 -14.33 -0.46
C GLY A 174 -8.83 -14.97 -0.84
N LEU A 175 -8.86 -16.24 -1.24
CA LEU A 175 -7.71 -16.94 -1.82
C LEU A 175 -8.06 -17.44 -3.21
N THR A 176 -7.41 -16.90 -4.23
CA THR A 176 -7.59 -17.36 -5.62
C THR A 176 -6.58 -18.46 -5.95
N GLN A 177 -6.93 -19.36 -6.87
CA GLN A 177 -6.00 -20.40 -7.34
C GLN A 177 -4.82 -19.76 -8.10
N GLY A 178 -5.12 -18.80 -8.97
CA GLY A 178 -4.14 -18.09 -9.78
C GLY A 178 -4.21 -16.58 -9.61
N GLY A 179 -3.11 -15.91 -9.90
CA GLY A 179 -3.00 -14.45 -9.83
C GLY A 179 -1.58 -13.93 -9.73
N GLY A 180 -0.63 -14.77 -9.33
CA GLY A 180 0.73 -14.34 -9.00
C GLY A 180 0.72 -13.28 -7.90
N HIS A 181 1.81 -12.51 -7.78
CA HIS A 181 1.89 -11.51 -6.71
C HIS A 181 0.95 -10.33 -6.94
N LEU A 182 0.90 -9.79 -8.16
CA LEU A 182 0.03 -8.66 -8.50
C LEU A 182 -0.45 -8.79 -9.96
N GLY A 183 -0.64 -10.01 -10.45
CA GLY A 183 -1.01 -10.26 -11.84
C GLY A 183 -2.52 -10.23 -12.03
N TRP A 184 -3.21 -11.29 -11.60
CA TRP A 184 -4.65 -11.54 -11.78
C TRP A 184 -5.18 -11.20 -13.18
N PHE A 185 -4.34 -11.31 -14.21
CA PHE A 185 -4.72 -11.00 -15.58
C PHE A 185 -5.78 -12.00 -16.05
N GLN A 186 -6.82 -11.50 -16.70
CA GLN A 186 -7.80 -12.33 -17.37
C GLN A 186 -7.31 -12.64 -18.78
N SER A 187 -7.68 -13.80 -19.30
CA SER A 187 -7.51 -14.14 -20.71
C SER A 187 -8.64 -13.50 -21.52
N ASP A 188 -8.67 -12.18 -21.58
CA ASP A 188 -9.33 -11.48 -22.67
C ASP A 188 -8.27 -11.14 -23.75
N ASP A 189 -8.72 -10.80 -24.96
CA ASP A 189 -7.82 -10.57 -26.09
C ASP A 189 -6.83 -9.41 -25.87
N SER A 190 -7.01 -8.59 -24.81
CA SER A 190 -6.14 -7.45 -24.49
C SER A 190 -5.25 -7.62 -23.26
N PHE A 191 -5.51 -8.59 -22.37
CA PHE A 191 -4.86 -8.70 -21.06
C PHE A 191 -4.94 -7.41 -20.20
N ASP A 192 -5.82 -6.47 -20.54
CA ASP A 192 -5.89 -5.17 -19.87
C ASP A 192 -6.69 -5.23 -18.56
N VAL A 193 -7.50 -6.28 -18.37
CA VAL A 193 -8.39 -6.39 -17.23
C VAL A 193 -7.88 -7.41 -16.23
N ARG A 194 -7.75 -6.96 -14.98
CA ARG A 194 -7.45 -7.83 -13.84
C ARG A 194 -8.73 -8.34 -13.21
N TRP A 195 -8.79 -9.63 -12.91
CA TRP A 195 -9.93 -10.27 -12.26
C TRP A 195 -10.30 -9.57 -10.94
N THR A 196 -9.32 -9.09 -10.19
CA THR A 196 -9.53 -8.41 -8.91
C THR A 196 -10.25 -7.07 -9.04
N THR A 197 -10.22 -6.42 -10.21
CA THR A 197 -10.80 -5.08 -10.40
C THR A 197 -12.30 -5.09 -10.07
N LYS A 198 -13.05 -6.05 -10.61
CA LYS A 198 -14.49 -6.15 -10.40
C LYS A 198 -14.88 -6.35 -8.92
N PRO A 199 -14.41 -7.40 -8.21
CA PRO A 199 -14.78 -7.62 -6.81
C PRO A 199 -14.31 -6.49 -5.88
N LEU A 200 -13.18 -5.84 -6.16
CA LEU A 200 -12.75 -4.67 -5.38
C LEU A 200 -13.69 -3.48 -5.56
N LEU A 201 -14.09 -3.18 -6.80
CA LEU A 201 -15.02 -2.09 -7.08
C LEU A 201 -16.40 -2.38 -6.50
N GLU A 202 -16.86 -3.63 -6.58
CA GLU A 202 -18.13 -4.06 -5.96
C GLU A 202 -18.08 -3.90 -4.44
N TRP A 203 -16.97 -4.31 -3.79
CA TRP A 203 -16.79 -4.11 -2.35
C TRP A 203 -16.77 -2.64 -1.94
N LEU A 204 -15.98 -1.81 -2.65
CA LEU A 204 -15.86 -0.39 -2.36
C LEU A 204 -17.18 0.35 -2.60
N ARG A 205 -17.90 -0.01 -3.67
CA ARG A 205 -19.23 0.54 -3.97
C ARG A 205 -20.24 0.13 -2.92
N MET A 206 -20.33 -1.14 -2.56
CA MET A 206 -21.20 -1.62 -1.49
C MET A 206 -20.90 -0.91 -0.17
N SER A 207 -19.61 -0.79 0.19
CA SER A 207 -19.18 -0.08 1.40
C SER A 207 -19.60 1.39 1.34
N GLY A 208 -19.40 2.06 0.21
CA GLY A 208 -19.82 3.44 0.00
C GLY A 208 -21.34 3.61 0.08
N ASP A 209 -22.10 2.78 -0.62
CA ASP A 209 -23.56 2.82 -0.65
C ASP A 209 -24.15 2.57 0.75
N TYR A 210 -23.56 1.65 1.52
CA TYR A 210 -23.96 1.41 2.92
C TYR A 210 -23.69 2.62 3.82
N LEU A 211 -22.51 3.24 3.68
CA LEU A 211 -22.14 4.43 4.48
C LEU A 211 -22.94 5.67 4.10
N LEU A 212 -23.36 5.77 2.85
CA LEU A 212 -24.19 6.87 2.33
C LEU A 212 -25.70 6.58 2.48
N GLY A 213 -26.08 5.41 2.98
CA GLY A 213 -27.44 4.84 2.99
C GLY A 213 -28.52 5.59 3.77
N ASP A 214 -28.26 6.80 4.28
CA ASP A 214 -29.25 7.72 4.86
C ASP A 214 -29.32 9.10 4.16
N HIS A 215 -28.48 9.35 3.15
CA HIS A 215 -28.60 10.51 2.29
C HIS A 215 -29.10 10.06 0.93
N GLU A 216 -30.41 10.28 0.68
CA GLU A 216 -31.06 10.43 -0.63
C GLU A 216 -30.03 10.37 -1.76
N ARG A 217 -30.02 9.26 -2.53
CA ARG A 217 -29.23 9.07 -3.74
C ARG A 217 -29.11 10.41 -4.47
N MET A 218 -28.02 11.14 -4.22
CA MET A 218 -27.84 12.43 -4.84
C MET A 218 -27.76 12.10 -6.32
N LYS A 219 -28.79 12.49 -7.07
CA LYS A 219 -28.68 12.58 -8.53
C LYS A 219 -27.50 13.50 -8.77
N SER A 220 -26.35 12.90 -9.05
CA SER A 220 -25.11 13.62 -9.30
C SER A 220 -25.35 14.42 -10.57
N SER A 221 -25.50 15.73 -10.44
CA SER A 221 -25.54 16.65 -11.56
C SER A 221 -24.12 16.80 -12.08
N LEU A 222 -23.60 15.77 -12.75
CA LEU A 222 -22.27 15.84 -13.35
C LEU A 222 -22.31 16.72 -14.59
N TYR A 223 -21.26 17.50 -14.82
CA TYR A 223 -21.08 18.31 -16.03
C TYR A 223 -19.63 18.24 -16.50
N VAL A 224 -19.40 18.39 -17.80
CA VAL A 224 -18.05 18.54 -18.35
C VAL A 224 -17.72 20.02 -18.34
N ALA A 225 -16.70 20.41 -17.58
CA ALA A 225 -16.23 21.79 -17.54
C ALA A 225 -15.40 22.13 -18.79
N ASP A 226 -15.22 23.43 -19.04
CA ASP A 226 -14.50 23.94 -20.23
C ASP A 226 -13.04 23.45 -20.32
N ASP A 227 -12.44 23.04 -19.20
CA ASP A 227 -11.10 22.43 -19.14
C ASP A 227 -11.08 20.92 -19.41
N GLY A 228 -12.24 20.34 -19.75
CA GLY A 228 -12.42 18.94 -20.09
C GLY A 228 -12.52 17.99 -18.89
N PHE A 229 -12.60 18.50 -17.66
CA PHE A 229 -12.87 17.65 -16.49
C PHE A 229 -14.37 17.38 -16.35
N LEU A 230 -14.72 16.10 -16.16
CA LEU A 230 -16.04 15.72 -15.66
C LEU A 230 -16.10 16.05 -14.17
N ARG A 231 -17.00 16.95 -13.77
CA ARG A 231 -17.12 17.51 -12.42
C ARG A 231 -18.52 17.33 -11.87
N ASP A 232 -18.65 17.31 -10.55
CA ASP A 232 -19.94 17.43 -9.89
C ASP A 232 -20.39 18.90 -9.85
N ALA A 233 -21.61 19.23 -10.30
CA ALA A 233 -22.11 20.60 -10.29
C ALA A 233 -22.33 21.16 -8.87
N LYS A 234 -22.50 20.31 -7.87
CA LYS A 234 -22.50 20.71 -6.46
C LYS A 234 -21.08 20.93 -5.93
N ASN A 235 -20.08 20.34 -6.57
CA ASN A 235 -18.68 20.51 -6.18
C ASN A 235 -17.71 20.56 -7.39
N PRO A 236 -17.57 21.74 -8.03
CA PRO A 236 -16.72 21.93 -9.21
C PRO A 236 -15.22 21.64 -8.99
N ARG A 237 -14.77 21.44 -7.74
CA ARG A 237 -13.37 21.10 -7.44
C ARG A 237 -13.09 19.61 -7.56
N LEU A 238 -14.11 18.77 -7.48
CA LEU A 238 -14.01 17.33 -7.66
C LEU A 238 -14.28 17.00 -9.12
N GLY A 239 -13.29 16.47 -9.83
CA GLY A 239 -13.50 15.99 -11.17
C GLY A 239 -12.45 15.00 -11.64
N CYS A 240 -12.79 14.22 -12.65
CA CYS A 240 -11.87 13.33 -13.34
C CYS A 240 -11.75 13.77 -14.80
N LYS A 241 -10.58 13.55 -15.40
CA LYS A 241 -10.34 13.78 -16.81
C LYS A 241 -9.60 12.58 -17.36
N VAL A 242 -10.12 12.00 -18.43
CA VAL A 242 -9.39 10.98 -19.18
C VAL A 242 -8.26 11.68 -19.90
N LEU A 243 -7.02 11.28 -19.61
CA LEU A 243 -5.86 11.79 -20.31
C LEU A 243 -5.68 10.98 -21.59
N GLU A 244 -5.63 11.65 -22.74
CA GLU A 244 -5.18 11.00 -23.98
C GLU A 244 -3.67 10.79 -23.89
N VAL A 245 -3.29 9.55 -23.64
CA VAL A 245 -1.88 9.14 -23.57
C VAL A 245 -1.52 8.54 -24.93
N LYS A 246 -0.48 9.09 -25.59
CA LYS A 246 0.04 8.47 -26.82
C LYS A 246 0.60 7.09 -26.48
N GLU A 247 0.44 6.12 -27.37
CA GLU A 247 1.07 4.79 -27.22
C GLU A 247 2.56 4.97 -26.87
N ASN A 248 3.03 4.25 -25.85
CA ASN A 248 4.38 4.32 -25.26
C ASN A 248 4.74 5.57 -24.43
N SER A 249 3.79 6.42 -24.02
CA SER A 249 4.07 7.42 -22.97
C SER A 249 4.08 6.78 -21.58
N LEU A 250 5.18 6.89 -20.84
CA LEU A 250 5.22 6.54 -19.41
C LEU A 250 4.45 7.59 -18.60
N ILE A 251 3.36 7.17 -17.94
CA ILE A 251 2.73 7.96 -16.88
C ILE A 251 3.53 7.70 -15.60
N ASP A 252 4.39 8.64 -15.23
CA ASP A 252 5.07 8.58 -13.94
C ASP A 252 4.10 9.01 -12.82
N GLY A 253 3.51 8.02 -12.15
CA GLY A 253 2.59 8.24 -11.02
C GLY A 253 3.25 8.73 -9.73
N ASN A 254 4.58 8.74 -9.66
CA ASN A 254 5.36 9.21 -8.51
C ASN A 254 6.23 10.44 -8.82
N ALA A 255 6.33 10.85 -10.10
CA ALA A 255 6.87 12.16 -10.44
C ALA A 255 5.99 13.20 -9.74
N GLY A 256 6.61 14.00 -8.87
CA GLY A 256 6.05 15.24 -8.39
C GLY A 256 5.81 16.18 -9.57
N GLN A 257 4.75 15.95 -10.34
CA GLN A 257 4.16 16.99 -11.15
C GLN A 257 3.53 17.96 -10.16
N GLN A 258 4.12 19.16 -10.10
CA GLN A 258 3.44 20.29 -9.52
C GLN A 258 2.02 20.31 -10.11
N GLN A 259 1.02 20.22 -9.23
CA GLN A 259 -0.43 20.37 -9.46
C GLN A 259 -1.33 19.13 -9.36
N VAL A 260 -0.85 17.92 -9.05
CA VAL A 260 -1.78 16.77 -8.84
C VAL A 260 -2.30 16.66 -7.39
N PHE A 261 -1.63 17.25 -6.39
CA PHE A 261 -2.20 17.42 -5.04
C PHE A 261 -1.76 18.75 -4.41
N ARG A 262 -2.44 19.86 -4.77
CA ARG A 262 -2.42 21.07 -3.92
C ARG A 262 -3.69 21.10 -3.06
N GLY A 263 -3.61 20.48 -1.89
CA GLY A 263 -4.36 20.98 -0.74
C GLY A 263 -3.70 22.29 -0.31
N GLN A 264 -4.32 23.44 -0.60
CA GLN A 264 -3.86 24.71 -0.06
C GLN A 264 -4.03 24.70 1.47
N PHE A 265 -2.92 24.88 2.17
CA PHE A 265 -2.91 25.31 3.57
C PHE A 265 -3.10 26.83 3.59
N LEU A 266 -4.18 27.28 4.22
CA LEU A 266 -4.16 28.44 5.11
C LEU A 266 -4.20 27.89 6.54
#